data_AF-A0A6A7L1I3-F1
#
_entry.id   AF-A0A6A7L1I3-F1
#
_cell.length_a   1.000
_cell.length_b   1.000
_cell.length_c   1.000
_cell.angle_alpha   90.00
_cell.angle_beta   90.00
_cell.angle_gamma   90.00
#
_symmetry.space_group_name_H-M   'P 1'
#
loop_
_entity.id
_entity.type
_entity.pdbx_description
1 polymer ?
#
loop_
_entity_poly.entity_id
_entity_poly.type
_entity_poly.pdbx_seq_one_letter_code
_entity_poly.pdbx_strand_id
1 'polypeptide(L)'
;MEPGVVIGRRATRHLAVAQARRDRVDRQPDRRGRGREGQQRRRPPPQGGGQGRHDHRRAARIEVAENFGKDPTSRRLSWSDDVTYAIHDLLDFYRAGLIPLEQIRLIRGTLGPGVERDAFLERVFKRQPGWEPRRTEYEAALDSILDILPFDPLHRYSGTESDEQLLYQFSTELITKYVTAITPDAGGETLVTIPQNARDEVDVLQEFVWAYVIHNPDLAVVQAGQRKAIRTVFTRFLGAARHQQLHFFPVGFRGLVARCASDDRLVRVVADYVAGMTERELIHTYRRLEAMVN
;
A
#
# COMPACT_ATOMS: atom_id res chain seq x y z
N MET A 1 13.15 -43.17 -30.91
CA MET A 1 12.94 -42.01 -31.80
C MET A 1 11.79 -41.19 -31.23
N GLU A 2 12.14 -39.94 -30.92
CA GLU A 2 11.39 -38.75 -30.49
C GLU A 2 9.98 -38.81 -29.84
N PRO A 3 9.80 -38.20 -28.66
CA PRO A 3 8.51 -37.81 -28.11
C PRO A 3 8.10 -36.38 -28.53
N GLY A 4 6.85 -36.24 -28.97
CA GLY A 4 6.25 -34.96 -29.36
C GLY A 4 5.98 -34.01 -28.19
N VAL A 5 6.38 -32.75 -28.35
CA VAL A 5 6.21 -31.66 -27.39
C VAL A 5 4.83 -31.03 -27.56
N VAL A 6 3.99 -31.11 -26.52
CA VAL A 6 2.72 -30.38 -26.41
C VAL A 6 3.00 -28.99 -25.82
N ILE A 7 3.05 -27.95 -26.66
CA ILE A 7 3.18 -26.56 -26.22
C ILE A 7 1.81 -25.93 -25.96
N GLY A 8 1.42 -25.96 -24.68
CA GLY A 8 0.79 -24.89 -23.90
C GLY A 8 -0.28 -23.97 -24.52
N ARG A 9 -1.56 -24.32 -24.32
CA ARG A 9 -2.74 -23.42 -24.38
C ARG A 9 -2.80 -22.34 -23.27
N ARG A 10 -1.73 -22.09 -22.51
CA ARG A 10 -1.69 -21.08 -21.41
C ARG A 10 -1.20 -19.69 -21.83
N ALA A 11 -0.50 -19.55 -22.97
CA ALA A 11 0.02 -18.26 -23.42
C ALA A 11 -1.05 -17.31 -23.99
N THR A 12 -2.18 -17.84 -24.45
CA THR A 12 -3.21 -17.08 -25.17
C THR A 12 -4.16 -16.29 -24.26
N ARG A 13 -4.27 -16.64 -22.97
CA ARG A 13 -5.13 -15.91 -22.01
C ARG A 13 -4.51 -14.62 -21.46
N HIS A 14 -3.18 -14.54 -21.35
CA HIS A 14 -2.49 -13.34 -20.84
C HIS A 14 -2.45 -12.19 -21.86
N LEU A 15 -2.46 -12.48 -23.17
CA LEU A 15 -2.58 -11.45 -24.20
C LEU A 15 -3.97 -10.81 -24.26
N ALA A 16 -5.04 -11.59 -24.04
CA ALA A 16 -6.42 -11.10 -24.13
C ALA A 16 -6.76 -10.06 -23.05
N VAL A 17 -6.23 -10.24 -21.83
CA VAL A 17 -6.43 -9.30 -20.70
C VAL A 17 -5.63 -8.00 -20.89
N ALA A 18 -4.47 -8.07 -21.55
CA ALA A 18 -3.66 -6.90 -21.90
C ALA A 18 -4.28 -6.07 -23.05
N GLN A 19 -4.95 -6.73 -24.00
CA GLN A 19 -5.65 -6.07 -25.10
C GLN A 19 -6.90 -5.32 -24.60
N ALA A 20 -7.70 -5.92 -23.71
CA ALA A 20 -8.88 -5.30 -23.13
C ALA A 20 -8.57 -4.06 -22.25
N ARG A 21 -7.34 -3.99 -21.69
CA ARG A 21 -6.83 -2.80 -20.99
C ARG A 21 -6.42 -1.67 -21.93
N ARG A 22 -6.05 -1.95 -23.20
CA ARG A 22 -5.70 -0.93 -24.20
C ARG A 22 -6.93 -0.19 -24.73
N ASP A 23 -8.01 -0.89 -25.06
CA ASP A 23 -9.20 -0.30 -25.68
C ASP A 23 -9.98 0.65 -24.76
N ARG A 24 -9.74 0.58 -23.44
CA ARG A 24 -10.37 1.46 -22.44
C ARG A 24 -9.62 2.78 -22.22
N VAL A 25 -8.33 2.85 -22.58
CA VAL A 25 -7.49 4.05 -22.41
C VAL A 25 -7.61 5.01 -23.61
N ASP A 26 -7.92 4.50 -24.81
CA ASP A 26 -8.05 5.31 -26.03
C ASP A 26 -9.37 6.12 -26.13
N ARG A 27 -10.30 6.01 -25.16
CA ARG A 27 -11.61 6.71 -25.21
C ARG A 27 -11.72 7.98 -24.36
N GLN A 28 -10.64 8.52 -23.81
CA GLN A 28 -10.69 9.79 -23.07
C GLN A 28 -10.20 10.95 -23.95
N PRO A 29 -11.09 11.90 -24.36
CA PRO A 29 -10.66 13.08 -25.09
C PRO A 29 -9.94 14.04 -24.15
N ASP A 30 -8.74 14.45 -24.58
CA ASP A 30 -7.90 15.46 -23.94
C ASP A 30 -8.62 16.83 -23.93
N ARG A 31 -8.98 17.32 -22.74
CA ARG A 31 -9.51 18.67 -22.52
C ARG A 31 -8.78 19.34 -21.37
N ARG A 32 -7.51 19.66 -21.56
CA ARG A 32 -6.86 20.77 -20.84
C ARG A 32 -6.17 21.71 -21.83
N GLY A 33 -6.91 22.74 -22.25
CA GLY A 33 -6.35 23.81 -23.07
C GLY A 33 -7.41 24.60 -23.83
N ARG A 34 -8.05 25.57 -23.16
CA ARG A 34 -8.61 26.78 -23.78
C ARG A 34 -8.94 27.79 -22.68
N GLY A 35 -8.23 28.91 -22.70
CA GLY A 35 -8.34 29.99 -21.71
C GLY A 35 -9.67 30.72 -21.75
N ARG A 36 -9.98 31.38 -20.64
CA ARG A 36 -10.87 32.54 -20.58
C ARG A 36 -10.21 33.61 -19.72
N GLU A 37 -9.88 34.71 -20.39
CA GLU A 37 -9.50 35.99 -19.81
C GLU A 37 -10.68 36.58 -19.01
N GLY A 38 -10.39 37.29 -17.91
CA GLY A 38 -11.40 38.08 -17.22
C GLY A 38 -11.10 38.41 -15.75
N GLN A 39 -10.48 39.57 -15.53
CA GLN A 39 -10.46 40.39 -14.29
C GLN A 39 -9.82 39.81 -13.00
N GLN A 40 -8.52 40.08 -12.84
CA GLN A 40 -7.82 40.03 -11.55
C GLN A 40 -7.91 41.39 -10.82
N ARG A 41 -8.67 41.45 -9.72
CA ARG A 41 -8.42 42.42 -8.64
C ARG A 41 -7.41 41.81 -7.68
N ARG A 42 -6.30 42.52 -7.50
CA ARG A 42 -5.14 42.17 -6.67
C ARG A 42 -5.53 42.04 -5.19
N ARG A 43 -5.13 40.94 -4.54
CA ARG A 43 -4.89 40.86 -3.09
C ARG A 43 -3.43 40.44 -2.87
N PRO A 44 -2.73 41.00 -1.86
CA PRO A 44 -1.31 40.72 -1.62
C PRO A 44 -1.12 39.32 -0.99
N PRO A 45 0.08 38.74 -1.06
CA PRO A 45 0.32 37.39 -0.57
C PRO A 45 0.48 37.40 0.97
N PRO A 46 0.05 36.34 1.69
CA PRO A 46 0.56 36.13 3.03
C PRO A 46 1.97 35.52 2.94
N GLN A 47 2.94 36.21 3.52
CA GLN A 47 4.20 35.61 3.92
C GLN A 47 3.98 34.84 5.23
N GLY A 48 4.48 33.61 5.31
CA GLY A 48 4.48 32.81 6.53
C GLY A 48 4.92 31.38 6.23
N GLY A 49 6.06 30.97 6.78
CA GLY A 49 6.70 29.69 6.52
C GLY A 49 5.96 28.47 7.07
N GLY A 50 6.42 27.29 6.66
CA GLY A 50 5.94 26.02 7.21
C GLY A 50 6.44 24.82 6.41
N GLN A 51 7.45 24.14 6.95
CA GLN A 51 7.77 22.75 6.68
C GLN A 51 6.50 21.89 6.56
N GLY A 52 6.44 21.00 5.56
CA GLY A 52 5.40 19.98 5.48
C GLY A 52 5.38 19.26 4.15
N ARG A 53 6.39 18.42 3.86
CA ARG A 53 6.33 17.47 2.75
C ARG A 53 5.32 16.38 3.11
N HIS A 54 4.05 16.65 2.91
CA HIS A 54 2.97 15.69 3.15
C HIS A 54 2.95 14.61 2.07
N ASP A 55 3.29 13.39 2.51
CA ASP A 55 2.56 12.15 2.29
C ASP A 55 1.95 11.92 0.88
N HIS A 56 2.82 11.71 -0.11
CA HIS A 56 2.43 11.50 -1.51
C HIS A 56 1.67 10.20 -1.77
N ARG A 57 1.64 9.24 -0.83
CA ARG A 57 0.90 7.98 -1.02
C ARG A 57 -0.58 8.10 -0.67
N ARG A 58 -0.95 8.97 0.28
CA ARG A 58 -2.35 9.32 0.55
C ARG A 58 -2.91 10.26 -0.53
N ALA A 59 -2.11 11.22 -1.00
CA ALA A 59 -2.50 12.13 -2.09
C ALA A 59 -2.75 11.39 -3.42
N ALA A 60 -1.88 10.43 -3.80
CA ALA A 60 -2.08 9.63 -5.01
C ALA A 60 -3.27 8.64 -4.90
N ARG A 61 -3.60 8.18 -3.68
CA ARG A 61 -4.79 7.35 -3.43
C ARG A 61 -6.08 8.18 -3.47
N ILE A 62 -6.07 9.42 -2.97
CA ILE A 62 -7.22 10.33 -3.05
C ILE A 62 -7.50 10.69 -4.53
N GLU A 63 -6.48 10.98 -5.34
CA GLU A 63 -6.69 11.38 -6.74
C GLU A 63 -7.18 10.23 -7.65
N VAL A 64 -6.81 8.97 -7.35
CA VAL A 64 -7.33 7.79 -8.05
C VAL A 64 -8.70 7.37 -7.51
N ALA A 65 -8.92 7.43 -6.19
CA ALA A 65 -10.21 7.10 -5.57
C ALA A 65 -11.31 8.11 -5.90
N GLU A 66 -10.99 9.39 -6.08
CA GLU A 66 -11.96 10.43 -6.47
C GLU A 66 -12.61 10.16 -7.83
N ASN A 67 -11.94 9.43 -8.73
CA ASN A 67 -12.51 9.04 -10.04
C ASN A 67 -13.25 7.69 -10.03
N PHE A 68 -13.07 6.84 -9.00
CA PHE A 68 -13.79 5.57 -8.84
C PHE A 68 -14.89 5.61 -7.77
N GLY A 69 -15.03 6.74 -7.07
CA GLY A 69 -15.90 6.93 -5.90
C GLY A 69 -17.42 6.88 -6.15
N LYS A 70 -17.89 6.43 -7.31
CA LYS A 70 -19.32 6.34 -7.64
C LYS A 70 -19.84 4.91 -7.84
N ASP A 71 -18.97 3.90 -7.88
CA ASP A 71 -19.42 2.51 -7.99
C ASP A 71 -19.40 1.83 -6.61
N PRO A 72 -20.54 1.42 -6.07
CA PRO A 72 -20.58 0.78 -4.76
C PRO A 72 -19.85 -0.57 -4.68
N THR A 73 -19.55 -1.23 -5.80
CA THR A 73 -18.64 -2.40 -5.80
C THR A 73 -17.20 -2.01 -5.50
N SER A 74 -16.73 -0.83 -5.91
CA SER A 74 -15.37 -0.35 -5.66
C SER A 74 -15.11 -0.09 -4.17
N ARG A 75 -16.14 0.35 -3.43
CA ARG A 75 -16.06 0.57 -1.98
C ARG A 75 -16.06 -0.72 -1.17
N ARG A 76 -16.86 -1.72 -1.57
CA ARG A 76 -16.80 -3.07 -0.96
C ARG A 76 -15.44 -3.72 -1.18
N LEU A 77 -14.92 -3.63 -2.40
CA LEU A 77 -13.57 -4.12 -2.73
C LEU A 77 -12.51 -3.42 -1.89
N SER A 78 -12.55 -2.08 -1.79
CA SER A 78 -11.62 -1.32 -0.95
C SER A 78 -11.67 -1.75 0.51
N TRP A 79 -12.86 -1.88 1.10
CA TRP A 79 -12.98 -2.30 2.51
C TRP A 79 -12.48 -3.73 2.74
N SER A 80 -12.83 -4.66 1.86
CA SER A 80 -12.36 -6.04 1.95
C SER A 80 -10.83 -6.11 1.88
N ASP A 81 -10.22 -5.35 0.98
CA ASP A 81 -8.77 -5.26 0.85
C ASP A 81 -8.15 -4.63 2.11
N ASP A 82 -8.69 -3.49 2.59
CA ASP A 82 -8.20 -2.79 3.78
C ASP A 82 -8.21 -3.69 5.02
N VAL A 83 -9.29 -4.47 5.22
CA VAL A 83 -9.39 -5.47 6.31
C VAL A 83 -8.36 -6.58 6.14
N THR A 84 -8.29 -7.19 4.95
CA THR A 84 -7.42 -8.34 4.70
C THR A 84 -5.96 -7.97 4.91
N TYR A 85 -5.50 -6.85 4.33
CA TYR A 85 -4.11 -6.41 4.50
C TYR A 85 -3.81 -6.04 5.95
N ALA A 86 -4.68 -5.27 6.62
CA ALA A 86 -4.40 -4.83 7.98
C ALA A 86 -4.25 -6.01 8.96
N ILE A 87 -5.10 -7.04 8.84
CA ILE A 87 -5.00 -8.25 9.67
C ILE A 87 -3.77 -9.07 9.30
N HIS A 88 -3.56 -9.38 8.02
CA HIS A 88 -2.44 -10.23 7.62
C HIS A 88 -1.09 -9.58 7.93
N ASP A 89 -0.92 -8.29 7.64
CA ASP A 89 0.32 -7.57 7.95
C ASP A 89 0.57 -7.57 9.46
N LEU A 90 -0.45 -7.29 10.28
CA LEU A 90 -0.33 -7.35 11.74
C LEU A 90 0.19 -8.72 12.20
N LEU A 91 -0.41 -9.81 11.72
CA LEU A 91 -0.06 -11.15 12.15
C LEU A 91 1.30 -11.60 11.60
N ASP A 92 1.63 -11.26 10.36
CA ASP A 92 2.92 -11.62 9.75
C ASP A 92 4.08 -10.90 10.46
N PHE A 93 3.90 -9.63 10.82
CA PHE A 93 4.91 -8.88 11.57
C PHE A 93 4.92 -9.21 13.07
N TYR A 94 3.80 -9.70 13.61
CA TYR A 94 3.78 -10.34 14.93
C TYR A 94 4.62 -11.62 14.94
N ARG A 95 4.40 -12.52 13.97
CA ARG A 95 5.19 -13.75 13.79
C ARG A 95 6.68 -13.47 13.61
N ALA A 96 7.01 -12.38 12.93
CA ALA A 96 8.39 -11.92 12.73
C ALA A 96 9.02 -11.29 13.98
N GLY A 97 8.27 -11.14 15.09
CA GLY A 97 8.74 -10.51 16.33
C GLY A 97 8.94 -8.99 16.23
N LEU A 98 8.36 -8.34 15.20
CA LEU A 98 8.50 -6.90 14.98
C LEU A 98 7.41 -6.09 15.69
N ILE A 99 6.22 -6.66 15.86
CA ILE A 99 5.11 -6.03 16.58
C ILE A 99 4.93 -6.74 17.94
N PRO A 100 5.17 -6.07 19.08
CA PRO A 100 5.07 -6.69 20.40
C PRO A 100 3.64 -6.61 20.96
N LEU A 101 2.68 -7.34 20.37
CA LEU A 101 1.25 -7.24 20.73
C LEU A 101 0.99 -7.51 22.22
N GLU A 102 1.65 -8.50 22.81
CA GLU A 102 1.51 -8.83 24.23
C GLU A 102 1.93 -7.66 25.14
N GLN A 103 2.92 -6.87 24.74
CA GLN A 103 3.41 -5.71 25.52
C GLN A 103 2.48 -4.50 25.37
N ILE A 104 1.88 -4.31 24.20
CA ILE A 104 0.93 -3.23 23.91
C ILE A 104 -0.39 -3.45 24.65
N ARG A 105 -0.76 -4.72 24.91
CA ARG A 105 -1.92 -5.09 25.75
C ARG A 105 -1.77 -4.65 27.21
N LEU A 106 -0.54 -4.44 27.70
CA LEU A 106 -0.32 -4.05 29.09
C LEU A 106 -0.81 -2.62 29.32
N ILE A 107 -1.89 -2.44 30.08
CA ILE A 107 -2.38 -1.13 30.49
C ILE A 107 -1.63 -0.67 31.75
N ARG A 108 -1.07 0.55 31.71
CA ARG A 108 -0.33 1.14 32.84
C ARG A 108 -1.20 1.15 34.10
N GLY A 109 -0.70 0.54 35.17
CA GLY A 109 -1.37 0.52 36.47
C GLY A 109 -2.51 -0.50 36.60
N THR A 110 -2.91 -1.17 35.52
CA THR A 110 -3.91 -2.24 35.53
C THR A 110 -3.29 -3.60 35.24
N LEU A 111 -2.52 -3.71 34.16
CA LEU A 111 -1.95 -4.97 33.67
C LEU A 111 -0.42 -4.94 33.60
N GLY A 112 0.23 -3.79 33.80
CA GLY A 112 1.68 -3.69 33.79
C GLY A 112 2.18 -2.25 33.73
N PRO A 113 3.42 -2.00 33.28
CA PRO A 113 3.98 -0.65 33.18
C PRO A 113 3.39 0.16 32.00
N GLY A 114 2.82 -0.51 31.00
CA GLY A 114 2.15 0.10 29.84
C GLY A 114 3.02 0.97 28.94
N VAL A 115 4.34 0.85 29.06
CA VAL A 115 5.31 1.68 28.33
C VAL A 115 5.16 1.51 26.82
N GLU A 116 5.02 0.28 26.32
CA GLU A 116 4.91 0.06 24.87
C GLU A 116 3.56 0.51 24.32
N ARG A 117 2.49 0.41 25.11
CA ARG A 117 1.18 0.96 24.77
C ARG A 117 1.24 2.48 24.60
N ASP A 118 1.81 3.18 25.59
CA ASP A 118 1.95 4.64 25.56
C ASP A 118 2.81 5.08 24.36
N ALA A 119 3.93 4.38 24.13
CA ALA A 119 4.82 4.65 23.01
C ALA A 119 4.13 4.41 21.66
N PHE A 120 3.33 3.35 21.53
CA PHE A 120 2.52 3.10 20.34
C PHE A 120 1.55 4.25 20.07
N LEU A 121 0.73 4.62 21.06
CA LEU A 121 -0.24 5.72 20.92
C LEU A 121 0.46 7.04 20.58
N GLU A 122 1.60 7.35 21.21
CA GLU A 122 2.39 8.53 20.87
C GLU A 122 2.82 8.53 19.39
N ARG A 123 3.34 7.40 18.88
CA ARG A 123 3.73 7.25 17.46
C ARG A 123 2.53 7.43 16.54
N VAL A 124 1.36 6.87 16.89
CA VAL A 124 0.12 6.99 16.12
C VAL A 124 -0.33 8.44 16.01
N PHE A 125 -0.57 9.11 17.14
CA PHE A 125 -1.08 10.48 17.15
C PHE A 125 -0.09 11.51 16.61
N LYS A 126 1.21 11.26 16.75
CA LYS A 126 2.24 12.06 16.08
C LYS A 126 2.15 11.97 14.56
N ARG A 127 1.84 10.78 14.01
CA ARG A 127 1.71 10.60 12.55
C ARG A 127 0.35 11.06 12.04
N GLN A 128 -0.70 10.86 12.83
CA GLN A 128 -2.09 11.19 12.52
C GLN A 128 -2.59 12.32 13.44
N PRO A 129 -2.05 13.55 13.35
CA PRO A 129 -2.46 14.65 14.23
C PRO A 129 -3.96 15.01 14.07
N GLY A 130 -4.56 14.68 12.92
CA GLY A 130 -6.00 14.83 12.69
C GLY A 130 -6.89 13.88 13.47
N TRP A 131 -6.32 12.85 14.12
CA TRP A 131 -7.07 11.92 14.97
C TRP A 131 -7.19 12.40 16.42
N GLU A 132 -6.43 13.41 16.82
CA GLU A 132 -6.44 13.97 18.17
C GLU A 132 -7.85 14.33 18.68
N PRO A 133 -8.76 14.94 17.87
CA PRO A 133 -10.13 15.22 18.31
C PRO A 133 -10.97 13.98 18.61
N ARG A 134 -10.57 12.81 18.12
CA ARG A 134 -11.23 11.51 18.30
C ARG A 134 -10.32 10.52 19.03
N ARG A 135 -9.41 11.01 19.87
CA ARG A 135 -8.40 10.20 20.56
C ARG A 135 -9.04 9.07 21.35
N THR A 136 -10.08 9.38 22.12
CA THR A 136 -10.78 8.40 22.96
C THR A 136 -11.37 7.26 22.15
N GLU A 137 -11.93 7.54 20.97
CA GLU A 137 -12.49 6.53 20.07
C GLU A 137 -11.42 5.61 19.50
N TYR A 138 -10.25 6.15 19.13
CA TYR A 138 -9.13 5.34 18.63
C TYR A 138 -8.44 4.53 19.74
N GLU A 139 -8.37 5.06 20.96
CA GLU A 139 -7.90 4.30 22.13
C GLU A 139 -8.87 3.16 22.47
N ALA A 140 -10.18 3.41 22.43
CA ALA A 140 -11.19 2.37 22.60
C ALA A 140 -11.18 1.34 21.46
N ALA A 141 -10.88 1.75 20.23
CA ALA A 141 -10.70 0.85 19.10
C ALA A 141 -9.47 -0.06 19.30
N LEU A 142 -8.36 0.48 19.79
CA LEU A 142 -7.19 -0.31 20.19
C LEU A 142 -7.56 -1.34 21.26
N ASP A 143 -8.29 -0.94 22.30
CA ASP A 143 -8.74 -1.85 23.35
C ASP A 143 -9.61 -2.97 22.80
N SER A 144 -10.57 -2.64 21.94
CA SER A 144 -11.45 -3.64 21.33
C SER A 144 -10.70 -4.68 20.48
N ILE A 145 -9.59 -4.29 19.85
CA ILE A 145 -8.72 -5.23 19.10
C ILE A 145 -7.92 -6.10 20.07
N LEU A 146 -7.38 -5.53 21.15
CA LEU A 146 -6.51 -6.24 22.09
C LEU A 146 -7.28 -7.15 23.05
N ASP A 147 -8.56 -6.87 23.30
CA ASP A 147 -9.42 -7.68 24.17
C ASP A 147 -9.65 -9.09 23.62
N ILE A 148 -9.72 -9.23 22.29
CA ILE A 148 -9.87 -10.51 21.59
C ILE A 148 -8.51 -11.18 21.29
N LEU A 149 -7.39 -10.57 21.71
CA LEU A 149 -6.07 -11.18 21.54
C LEU A 149 -5.98 -12.45 22.41
N PRO A 150 -5.72 -13.63 21.82
CA PRO A 150 -5.81 -14.91 22.53
C PRO A 150 -4.58 -15.22 23.39
N PHE A 151 -3.56 -14.34 23.42
CA PHE A 151 -2.33 -14.54 24.18
C PHE A 151 -2.40 -13.91 25.55
N ASP A 152 -1.93 -14.66 26.54
CA ASP A 152 -1.59 -14.10 27.85
C ASP A 152 -0.54 -12.98 27.65
N PRO A 153 -0.64 -11.83 28.35
CA PRO A 153 0.35 -10.76 28.23
C PRO A 153 1.80 -11.18 28.57
N LEU A 154 2.00 -12.30 29.25
CA LEU A 154 3.31 -12.90 29.53
C LEU A 154 3.74 -13.96 28.51
N HIS A 155 2.82 -14.37 27.63
CA HIS A 155 3.12 -15.32 26.56
C HIS A 155 3.98 -14.67 25.50
N ARG A 156 5.09 -15.31 25.15
CA ARG A 156 5.91 -14.91 24.01
C ARG A 156 5.62 -15.86 22.86
N TYR A 157 5.24 -15.30 21.72
CA TYR A 157 5.09 -16.09 20.51
C TYR A 157 6.39 -16.82 20.18
N SER A 158 6.29 -18.15 20.05
CA SER A 158 7.42 -19.06 19.84
C SER A 158 7.29 -19.90 18.58
N GLY A 159 6.20 -19.73 17.84
CA GLY A 159 5.91 -20.47 16.61
C GLY A 159 5.52 -21.92 16.84
N THR A 160 5.05 -22.27 18.04
CA THR A 160 4.52 -23.61 18.31
C THR A 160 3.23 -23.86 17.53
N GLU A 161 2.83 -25.12 17.39
CA GLU A 161 1.53 -25.46 16.78
C GLU A 161 0.36 -24.78 17.52
N SER A 162 0.43 -24.72 18.85
CA SER A 162 -0.56 -24.01 19.67
C SER A 162 -0.57 -22.50 19.38
N ASP A 163 0.60 -21.87 19.22
CA ASP A 163 0.68 -20.44 18.87
C ASP A 163 0.03 -20.16 17.51
N GLU A 164 0.31 -21.00 16.51
CA GLU A 164 -0.28 -20.87 15.18
C GLU A 164 -1.80 -21.08 15.19
N GLN A 165 -2.30 -22.02 15.99
CA GLN A 165 -3.74 -22.23 16.17
C GLN A 165 -4.41 -21.01 16.79
N LEU A 166 -3.80 -20.40 17.81
CA LEU A 166 -4.32 -19.17 18.44
C LEU A 166 -4.29 -17.99 17.46
N LEU A 167 -3.21 -17.78 16.70
CA LEU A 167 -3.16 -16.75 15.66
C LEU A 167 -4.21 -16.97 14.58
N TYR A 168 -4.42 -18.21 14.16
CA TYR A 168 -5.45 -18.53 13.18
C TYR A 168 -6.86 -18.20 13.69
N GLN A 169 -7.17 -18.56 14.94
CA GLN A 169 -8.44 -18.21 15.58
C GLN A 169 -8.64 -16.70 15.67
N PHE A 170 -7.62 -15.98 16.14
CA PHE A 170 -7.64 -14.51 16.22
C PHE A 170 -7.87 -13.86 14.85
N SER A 171 -7.19 -14.35 13.80
CA SER A 171 -7.40 -13.88 12.42
C SER A 171 -8.85 -14.09 11.96
N THR A 172 -9.42 -15.26 12.28
CA THR A 172 -10.78 -15.64 11.88
C THR A 172 -11.82 -14.79 12.60
N GLU A 173 -11.60 -14.49 13.88
CA GLU A 173 -12.46 -13.63 14.67
C GLU A 173 -12.46 -12.18 14.15
N LEU A 174 -11.29 -11.60 13.87
CA LEU A 174 -11.17 -10.27 13.27
C LEU A 174 -11.84 -10.20 11.88
N ILE A 175 -11.56 -11.16 11.00
CA ILE A 175 -12.18 -11.21 9.67
C ILE A 175 -13.71 -11.28 9.81
N THR A 176 -14.20 -12.15 10.69
CA THR A 176 -15.64 -12.31 10.93
C THR A 176 -16.25 -11.00 11.45
N LYS A 177 -15.59 -10.34 12.42
CA LYS A 177 -16.02 -9.05 12.99
C LYS A 177 -16.19 -7.98 11.91
N TYR A 178 -15.21 -7.78 11.03
CA TYR A 178 -15.26 -6.70 10.04
C TYR A 178 -16.07 -7.02 8.79
N VAL A 179 -16.18 -8.29 8.41
CA VAL A 179 -17.05 -8.71 7.30
C VAL A 179 -18.52 -8.60 7.70
N THR A 180 -18.87 -9.01 8.93
CA THR A 180 -20.26 -8.95 9.43
C THR A 180 -20.71 -7.53 9.79
N ALA A 181 -19.77 -6.60 10.03
CA ALA A 181 -20.08 -5.19 10.26
C ALA A 181 -20.65 -4.45 9.03
N ILE A 182 -20.53 -5.02 7.82
CA ILE A 182 -21.01 -4.41 6.59
C ILE A 182 -22.54 -4.54 6.51
N THR A 183 -23.26 -3.43 6.53
CA THR A 183 -24.72 -3.43 6.37
C THR A 183 -25.12 -2.89 4.99
N PRO A 184 -26.15 -3.45 4.34
CA PRO A 184 -26.68 -2.88 3.11
C PRO A 184 -27.32 -1.52 3.40
N ASP A 185 -26.96 -0.52 2.59
CA ASP A 185 -27.59 0.79 2.64
C ASP A 185 -28.77 0.78 1.66
N ALA A 186 -29.96 0.53 2.19
CA ALA A 186 -31.18 0.34 1.40
C ALA A 186 -31.79 1.66 0.87
N GLY A 187 -31.20 2.83 1.19
CA GLY A 187 -31.78 4.14 0.86
C GLY A 187 -30.81 5.25 0.49
N GLY A 188 -29.49 5.04 0.54
CA GLY A 188 -28.49 6.06 0.22
C GLY A 188 -27.85 5.97 -1.16
N GLU A 189 -26.99 6.94 -1.49
CA GLU A 189 -26.13 6.93 -2.70
C GLU A 189 -25.09 5.79 -2.69
N THR A 190 -25.05 4.99 -1.62
CA THR A 190 -24.05 3.95 -1.37
C THR A 190 -24.76 2.60 -1.18
N LEU A 191 -24.18 1.47 -1.64
CA LEU A 191 -24.81 0.15 -1.45
C LEU A 191 -24.52 -0.47 -0.07
N VAL A 192 -23.51 0.04 0.65
CA VAL A 192 -23.10 -0.49 1.95
C VAL A 192 -22.66 0.61 2.89
N THR A 193 -23.04 0.45 4.16
CA THR A 193 -22.55 1.24 5.28
C THR A 193 -21.60 0.38 6.11
N ILE A 194 -20.50 0.98 6.55
CA ILE A 194 -19.57 0.39 7.49
C ILE A 194 -19.59 1.29 8.72
N PRO A 195 -19.91 0.76 9.91
CA PRO A 195 -20.03 1.57 11.11
C PRO A 195 -18.68 2.18 11.48
N GLN A 196 -18.72 3.36 12.09
CA GLN A 196 -17.50 4.16 12.30
C GLN A 196 -16.50 3.47 13.22
N ASN A 197 -16.96 2.74 14.25
CA ASN A 197 -16.08 1.97 15.14
C ASN A 197 -15.26 0.91 14.38
N ALA A 198 -15.87 0.19 13.43
CA ALA A 198 -15.14 -0.78 12.62
C ALA A 198 -14.07 -0.10 11.76
N ARG A 199 -14.36 1.09 11.22
CA ARG A 199 -13.39 1.89 10.47
C ARG A 199 -12.23 2.32 11.37
N ASP A 200 -12.52 2.81 12.56
CA ASP A 200 -11.52 3.26 13.51
C ASP A 200 -10.61 2.10 13.94
N GLU A 201 -11.16 0.90 14.13
CA GLU A 201 -10.37 -0.30 14.42
C GLU A 201 -9.47 -0.72 13.25
N VAL A 202 -9.99 -0.77 12.02
CA VAL A 202 -9.17 -1.09 10.84
C VAL A 202 -8.08 -0.05 10.62
N ASP A 203 -8.40 1.23 10.84
CA ASP A 203 -7.43 2.31 10.86
C ASP A 203 -6.32 2.03 11.88
N VAL A 204 -6.66 1.69 13.14
CA VAL A 204 -5.69 1.31 14.19
C VAL A 204 -4.88 0.06 13.82
N LEU A 205 -5.48 -0.96 13.20
CA LEU A 205 -4.76 -2.14 12.72
C LEU A 205 -3.65 -1.75 11.72
N GLN A 206 -3.94 -0.83 10.79
CA GLN A 206 -2.95 -0.30 9.86
C GLN A 206 -1.82 0.46 10.56
N GLU A 207 -2.13 1.15 11.68
CA GLU A 207 -1.15 1.91 12.45
C GLU A 207 -0.03 1.04 13.04
N PHE A 208 -0.30 -0.22 13.41
CA PHE A 208 0.74 -1.13 13.91
C PHE A 208 1.89 -1.29 12.90
N VAL A 209 1.55 -1.52 11.63
CA VAL A 209 2.53 -1.66 10.55
C VAL A 209 3.32 -0.36 10.38
N TRP A 210 2.65 0.79 10.44
CA TRP A 210 3.32 2.08 10.34
C TRP A 210 4.28 2.34 11.51
N ALA A 211 3.85 2.03 12.73
CA ALA A 211 4.60 2.30 13.95
C ALA A 211 5.82 1.38 14.12
N TYR A 212 5.69 0.10 13.77
CA TYR A 212 6.71 -0.93 14.08
C TYR A 212 7.49 -1.44 12.87
N VAL A 213 7.00 -1.20 11.65
CA VAL A 213 7.62 -1.75 10.44
C VAL A 213 8.06 -0.63 9.51
N ILE A 214 7.15 0.21 9.06
CA ILE A 214 7.48 1.20 8.02
C ILE A 214 8.45 2.26 8.57
N HIS A 215 8.23 2.74 9.80
CA HIS A 215 9.13 3.68 10.47
C HIS A 215 10.19 3.00 11.33
N ASN A 216 10.40 1.69 11.17
CA ASN A 216 11.44 0.97 11.89
C ASN A 216 12.84 1.43 11.40
N PRO A 217 13.69 1.99 12.28
CA PRO A 217 15.05 2.37 11.93
C PRO A 217 15.88 1.23 11.34
N ASP A 218 15.65 -0.01 11.80
CA ASP A 218 16.37 -1.20 11.33
C ASP A 218 16.05 -1.53 9.88
N LEU A 219 14.83 -1.20 9.43
CA LEU A 219 14.41 -1.33 8.03
C LEU A 219 14.78 -0.10 7.19
N ALA A 220 15.17 1.03 7.79
CA ALA A 220 15.46 2.26 7.07
C ALA A 220 16.64 2.08 6.09
N VAL A 221 17.66 1.31 6.46
CA VAL A 221 18.82 1.01 5.62
C VAL A 221 18.41 0.16 4.42
N VAL A 222 17.64 -0.90 4.64
CA VAL A 222 17.14 -1.79 3.57
C VAL A 222 16.24 -1.01 2.60
N GLN A 223 15.30 -0.21 3.12
CA GLN A 223 14.44 0.64 2.32
C GLN A 223 15.24 1.69 1.53
N ALA A 224 16.29 2.28 2.11
CA ALA A 224 17.17 3.20 1.40
C ALA A 224 17.89 2.50 0.24
N GLY A 225 18.38 1.27 0.46
CA GLY A 225 18.96 0.41 -0.56
C GLY A 225 17.99 0.09 -1.70
N GLN A 226 16.77 -0.35 -1.38
CA GLN A 226 15.73 -0.63 -2.38
C GLN A 226 15.34 0.63 -3.17
N ARG A 227 15.14 1.77 -2.50
CA ARG A 227 14.86 3.06 -3.17
C ARG A 227 15.99 3.46 -4.12
N LYS A 228 17.25 3.23 -3.72
CA LYS A 228 18.41 3.46 -4.59
C LYS A 228 18.37 2.53 -5.79
N ALA A 229 18.13 1.24 -5.59
CA ALA A 229 18.05 0.25 -6.67
C ALA A 229 16.96 0.61 -7.69
N ILE A 230 15.73 0.89 -7.25
CA ILE A 230 14.62 1.32 -8.12
C ILE A 230 15.00 2.56 -8.91
N ARG A 231 15.52 3.59 -8.23
CA ARG A 231 15.90 4.86 -8.86
C ARG A 231 16.98 4.65 -9.91
N THR A 232 18.03 3.90 -9.59
CA THR A 232 19.12 3.62 -10.52
C THR A 232 18.62 2.86 -11.75
N VAL A 233 17.88 1.76 -11.55
CA VAL A 233 17.34 0.96 -12.67
C VAL A 233 16.44 1.83 -13.54
N PHE A 234 15.50 2.56 -12.93
CA PHE A 234 14.60 3.46 -13.65
C PHE A 234 15.36 4.52 -14.45
N THR A 235 16.30 5.23 -13.83
CA THR A 235 17.07 6.29 -14.51
C THR A 235 17.91 5.74 -15.66
N ARG A 236 18.56 4.57 -15.48
CA ARG A 236 19.37 3.94 -16.54
C ARG A 236 18.51 3.49 -17.71
N PHE A 237 17.37 2.84 -17.44
CA PHE A 237 16.46 2.40 -18.49
C PHE A 237 15.78 3.58 -19.18
N LEU A 238 15.41 4.62 -18.45
CA LEU A 238 14.85 5.84 -19.04
C LEU A 238 15.85 6.52 -19.97
N GLY A 239 17.12 6.62 -19.57
CA GLY A 239 18.20 7.10 -20.42
C GLY A 239 18.36 6.25 -21.69
N ALA A 240 18.45 4.92 -21.54
CA ALA A 240 18.55 3.99 -22.66
C ALA A 240 17.36 4.12 -23.63
N ALA A 241 16.13 4.26 -23.11
CA ALA A 241 14.94 4.47 -23.92
C ALA A 241 14.98 5.80 -24.70
N ARG A 242 15.38 6.90 -24.05
CA ARG A 242 15.54 8.21 -24.70
C ARG A 242 16.58 8.18 -25.82
N HIS A 243 17.63 7.38 -25.67
CA HIS A 243 18.65 7.16 -26.71
C HIS A 243 18.33 6.01 -27.68
N GLN A 244 17.10 5.46 -27.66
CA GLN A 244 16.68 4.34 -28.52
C GLN A 244 17.59 3.10 -28.44
N GLN A 245 18.21 2.87 -27.29
CA GLN A 245 19.06 1.70 -27.03
C GLN A 245 18.19 0.48 -26.69
N LEU A 246 17.43 0.00 -27.68
CA LEU A 246 16.41 -1.04 -27.50
C LEU A 246 16.94 -2.37 -26.94
N HIS A 247 18.24 -2.65 -27.09
CA HIS A 247 18.85 -3.88 -26.59
C HIS A 247 18.87 -4.00 -25.05
N PHE A 248 18.72 -2.89 -24.32
CA PHE A 248 18.54 -2.90 -22.86
C PHE A 248 17.18 -3.47 -22.43
N PHE A 249 16.21 -3.55 -23.34
CA PHE A 249 14.84 -3.97 -23.04
C PHE A 249 14.57 -5.40 -23.51
N PRO A 250 13.73 -6.17 -22.77
CA PRO A 250 13.18 -7.43 -23.27
C PRO A 250 12.43 -7.21 -24.58
N VAL A 251 12.43 -8.24 -25.45
CA VAL A 251 11.88 -8.16 -26.81
C VAL A 251 10.45 -7.59 -26.84
N GLY A 252 9.58 -8.02 -25.91
CA GLY A 252 8.20 -7.53 -25.82
C GLY A 252 8.06 -6.04 -25.52
N PHE A 253 9.05 -5.42 -24.88
CA PHE A 253 9.06 -4.00 -24.52
C PHE A 253 9.73 -3.11 -25.57
N ARG A 254 10.62 -3.65 -26.41
CA ARG A 254 11.33 -2.87 -27.44
C ARG A 254 10.40 -2.11 -28.37
N GLY A 255 9.33 -2.76 -28.83
CA GLY A 255 8.34 -2.12 -29.70
C GLY A 255 7.55 -1.01 -29.01
N LEU A 256 7.33 -1.10 -27.70
CA LEU A 256 6.66 -0.04 -26.93
C LEU A 256 7.55 1.20 -26.84
N VAL A 257 8.83 1.02 -26.54
CA VAL A 257 9.82 2.11 -26.49
C VAL A 257 10.00 2.76 -27.86
N ALA A 258 10.16 1.96 -28.91
CA ALA A 258 10.40 2.46 -30.27
C ALA A 258 9.22 3.28 -30.84
N ARG A 259 7.99 3.00 -30.40
CA ARG A 259 6.78 3.71 -30.85
C ARG A 259 6.41 4.92 -29.99
N CYS A 260 7.14 5.18 -28.90
CA CYS A 260 6.84 6.34 -28.07
C CYS A 260 7.30 7.62 -28.75
N ALA A 261 6.34 8.47 -29.14
CA ALA A 261 6.60 9.76 -29.76
C ALA A 261 6.83 10.91 -28.75
N SER A 262 6.44 10.72 -27.49
CA SER A 262 6.61 11.73 -26.43
C SER A 262 7.38 11.18 -25.23
N ASP A 263 8.09 12.08 -24.55
CA ASP A 263 8.86 11.72 -23.35
C ASP A 263 7.95 11.23 -22.22
N ASP A 264 6.78 11.84 -22.02
CA ASP A 264 5.82 11.41 -20.99
C ASP A 264 5.36 9.95 -21.17
N ARG A 265 5.10 9.54 -22.43
CA ARG A 265 4.72 8.16 -22.74
C ARG A 265 5.89 7.21 -22.48
N LEU A 266 7.10 7.65 -22.78
CA LEU A 266 8.33 6.88 -22.59
C LEU A 266 8.66 6.70 -21.10
N VAL A 267 8.51 7.76 -20.28
CA VAL A 267 8.58 7.70 -18.81
C VAL A 267 7.59 6.67 -18.28
N ARG A 268 6.35 6.67 -18.76
CA ARG A 268 5.32 5.72 -18.32
C ARG A 268 5.64 4.28 -18.72
N VAL A 269 6.07 4.04 -19.96
CA VAL A 269 6.46 2.70 -20.41
C VAL A 269 7.62 2.14 -19.58
N VAL A 270 8.61 2.98 -19.27
CA VAL A 270 9.74 2.55 -18.43
C VAL A 270 9.30 2.33 -16.98
N ALA A 271 8.43 3.18 -16.44
CA ALA A 271 7.87 3.00 -15.10
C ALA A 271 7.07 1.69 -15.00
N ASP A 272 6.23 1.38 -15.99
CA ASP A 272 5.44 0.14 -16.05
C ASP A 272 6.36 -1.09 -16.15
N TYR A 273 7.46 -0.99 -16.93
CA TYR A 273 8.45 -2.05 -17.04
C TYR A 273 9.14 -2.33 -15.69
N VAL A 274 9.63 -1.27 -15.02
CA VAL A 274 10.31 -1.40 -13.73
C VAL A 274 9.34 -1.87 -12.64
N ALA A 275 8.10 -1.38 -12.64
CA ALA A 275 7.06 -1.81 -11.69
C ALA A 275 6.62 -3.27 -11.91
N GLY A 276 6.81 -3.81 -13.12
CA GLY A 276 6.56 -5.21 -13.44
C GLY A 276 7.67 -6.17 -13.03
N MET A 277 8.82 -5.68 -12.55
CA MET A 277 9.91 -6.52 -12.05
C MET A 277 9.58 -7.07 -10.66
N THR A 278 9.91 -8.34 -10.44
CA THR A 278 10.05 -8.88 -9.09
C THR A 278 11.24 -8.24 -8.37
N GLU A 279 11.25 -8.28 -7.03
CA GLU A 279 12.38 -7.77 -6.26
C GLU A 279 13.71 -8.45 -6.68
N ARG A 280 13.68 -9.77 -6.91
CA ARG A 280 14.85 -10.53 -7.36
C ARG A 280 15.38 -10.01 -8.70
N GLU A 281 14.49 -9.78 -9.67
CA GLU A 281 14.87 -9.25 -10.98
C GLU A 281 15.41 -7.82 -10.88
N LEU A 282 14.78 -6.97 -10.06
CA LEU A 282 15.22 -5.60 -9.83
C LEU A 282 16.63 -5.57 -9.24
N ILE A 283 16.87 -6.33 -8.16
CA ILE A 283 18.19 -6.37 -7.49
C ILE A 283 19.24 -6.98 -8.41
N HIS A 284 18.91 -8.04 -9.15
CA HIS A 284 19.81 -8.63 -10.14
C HIS A 284 20.19 -7.62 -11.24
N THR A 285 19.21 -6.88 -11.76
CA THR A 285 19.42 -5.83 -12.77
C THR A 285 20.25 -4.68 -12.21
N TYR A 286 19.94 -4.21 -11.00
CA TYR A 286 20.68 -3.15 -10.31
C TYR A 286 22.16 -3.52 -10.15
N ARG A 287 22.46 -4.72 -9.65
CA ARG A 287 23.84 -5.21 -9.48
C ARG A 287 24.61 -5.25 -10.79
N ARG A 288 23.98 -5.72 -11.87
CA ARG A 288 24.59 -5.76 -13.21
C ARG A 288 24.88 -4.37 -13.77
N LEU A 289 23.99 -3.41 -13.55
CA LEU A 289 24.17 -2.02 -14.00
C LEU A 289 25.32 -1.32 -13.27
N GLU A 290 25.48 -1.58 -11.98
CA GLU A 290 26.53 -0.98 -11.15
C GLU A 290 27.84 -1.78 -11.15
N ALA A 291 27.95 -2.81 -12.01
CA ALA A 291 29.07 -3.74 -12.05
C ALA A 291 29.42 -4.37 -10.69
N MET A 292 28.42 -4.50 -9.80
CA MET A 292 28.53 -5.23 -8.54
C MET A 292 28.39 -6.72 -8.86
N VAL A 293 29.49 -7.31 -9.29
CA VAL A 293 29.61 -8.76 -9.48
C VAL A 293 29.64 -9.41 -8.10
N ASN A 294 28.80 -10.43 -7.91
CA ASN A 294 28.90 -11.34 -6.77
C ASN A 294 29.98 -12.38 -7.08
#